data_AF-A0A8X7XUV2-F1
#
_entry.id   AF-A0A8X7XUV2-F1
#
_cell.length_a   1.000
_cell.length_b   1.000
_cell.length_c   1.000
_cell.angle_alpha   90.00
_cell.angle_beta   90.00
_cell.angle_gamma   90.00
#
_symmetry.space_group_name_H-M   'P 1'
#
loop_
_entity.id
_entity.type
_entity.pdbx_description
1 polymer ?
#
loop_
_entity_poly.entity_id
_entity_poly.type
_entity_poly.pdbx_seq_one_letter_code
_entity_poly.pdbx_strand_id
1 'polypeptide(L)'
;MHVCVSVKYTPPYIQHLEVYPRGLSNMRNLQYMSRLLYRSFSTTGNNFVKNKVPQNQKIFQEDNGIPVHIKGGTVDVLLYRFTMAITVAGTGFSLYWLLIASLPKKN
;
A
#
# COMPACT_ATOMS: atom_id res chain seq x y z
N MET A 1 17.65 -9.19 35.96
CA MET A 1 17.09 -7.83 35.90
C MET A 1 16.02 -7.82 34.81
N HIS A 2 14.75 -7.89 35.20
CA HIS A 2 13.63 -7.90 34.26
C HIS A 2 13.19 -6.46 33.98
N VAL A 3 13.30 -6.01 32.72
CA VAL A 3 12.72 -4.74 32.27
C VAL A 3 11.28 -5.01 31.84
N CYS A 4 10.33 -4.55 32.65
CA CYS A 4 8.91 -4.58 32.31
C CYS A 4 8.60 -3.32 31.46
N VAL A 5 8.42 -3.49 30.15
CA VAL A 5 7.95 -2.40 29.27
C VAL A 5 6.43 -2.34 29.35
N SER A 6 5.93 -1.51 30.25
CA SER A 6 4.49 -1.26 30.37
C SER A 6 4.04 -0.29 29.27
N VAL A 7 3.50 -0.82 28.17
CA VAL A 7 2.87 -0.01 27.11
C VAL A 7 1.52 0.49 27.63
N LYS A 8 1.48 1.72 28.17
CA LYS A 8 0.22 2.40 28.46
C LYS A 8 -0.38 2.91 27.16
N TYR A 9 -1.50 2.32 26.76
CA TYR A 9 -2.28 2.77 25.61
C TYR A 9 -2.82 4.17 25.88
N THR A 10 -2.45 5.14 25.04
CA THR A 10 -2.91 6.53 25.12
C THR A 10 -3.99 6.72 24.04
N PRO A 11 -5.21 7.18 24.37
CA PRO A 11 -6.31 7.23 23.41
C PRO A 11 -6.06 8.31 22.33
N PRO A 12 -6.32 8.02 21.04
CA PRO A 12 -6.04 8.97 19.97
C PRO A 12 -7.29 9.76 19.57
N TYR A 13 -7.74 10.75 20.36
CA TYR A 13 -8.67 11.78 19.85
C TYR A 13 -8.46 13.11 20.58
N ILE A 14 -7.63 13.97 19.98
CA ILE A 14 -7.61 15.40 20.28
C ILE A 14 -8.84 16.03 19.63
N GLN A 15 -9.58 16.72 20.48
CA GLN A 15 -10.82 17.44 20.23
C GLN A 15 -10.52 18.62 19.30
N HIS A 16 -10.88 18.53 18.02
CA HIS A 16 -10.87 19.71 17.15
C HIS A 16 -11.95 20.69 17.65
N LEU A 17 -11.49 21.79 18.23
CA LEU A 17 -12.28 22.92 18.69
C LEU A 17 -12.67 23.76 17.47
N GLU A 18 -13.85 23.51 16.89
CA GLU A 18 -14.41 24.36 15.85
C GLU A 18 -15.52 25.24 16.43
N VAL A 19 -15.21 26.54 16.54
CA VAL A 19 -16.12 27.62 16.94
C VAL A 19 -17.20 27.76 15.88
N TYR A 20 -18.47 27.47 16.20
CA TYR A 20 -19.60 27.77 15.33
C TYR A 20 -20.35 29.04 15.80
N PRO A 21 -20.63 29.99 14.90
CA PRO A 21 -21.38 31.20 15.26
C PRO A 21 -22.79 30.87 15.73
N ARG A 22 -23.17 31.47 16.86
CA ARG A 22 -24.51 31.40 17.46
C ARG A 22 -25.44 32.33 16.70
N GLY A 23 -26.26 31.78 15.81
CA GLY A 23 -27.35 32.54 15.21
C GLY A 23 -28.00 31.88 13.99
N LEU A 24 -28.80 30.83 14.18
CA LEU A 24 -29.96 30.56 13.31
C LEU A 24 -30.91 29.55 13.97
N SER A 25 -32.15 29.99 14.17
CA SER A 25 -33.22 29.26 14.86
C SER A 25 -33.73 28.04 14.08
N ASN A 26 -33.91 26.92 14.79
CA ASN A 26 -34.75 25.76 14.45
C ASN A 26 -34.32 24.81 13.30
N MET A 27 -33.15 24.17 13.40
CA MET A 27 -32.80 23.00 12.56
C MET A 27 -32.26 21.79 13.35
N ARG A 28 -32.95 21.39 14.43
CA ARG A 28 -32.54 20.27 15.30
C ARG A 28 -32.52 18.91 14.58
N ASN A 29 -33.52 18.64 13.75
CA ASN A 29 -33.63 17.36 13.03
C ASN A 29 -32.59 17.25 11.90
N LEU A 30 -32.30 18.35 11.21
CA LEU A 30 -31.33 18.36 10.12
C LEU A 30 -29.91 18.17 10.67
N GLN A 31 -29.56 18.85 11.76
CA GLN A 31 -28.28 18.67 12.44
C GLN A 31 -28.11 17.26 13.02
N TYR A 32 -29.20 16.65 13.51
CA TYR A 32 -29.20 15.26 13.97
C TYR A 32 -28.91 14.29 12.82
N MET A 33 -29.54 14.50 11.66
CA MET A 33 -29.26 13.74 10.44
C MET A 33 -27.84 13.97 9.93
N SER A 34 -27.35 15.20 9.89
CA SER A 34 -25.96 15.51 9.51
C SER A 34 -24.96 14.83 10.44
N ARG A 35 -25.22 14.79 11.76
CA ARG A 35 -24.37 14.06 12.73
C ARG A 35 -24.43 12.55 12.54
N LEU A 36 -25.60 11.98 12.24
CA LEU A 36 -25.74 10.54 11.98
C LEU A 36 -25.10 10.13 10.66
N LEU A 37 -25.24 10.94 9.61
CA LEU A 37 -24.57 10.74 8.33
C LEU A 37 -23.06 10.88 8.49
N TYR A 38 -22.59 11.93 9.17
CA TYR A 38 -21.17 12.10 9.48
C TYR A 38 -20.63 10.92 10.29
N ARG A 39 -21.37 10.40 11.28
CA ARG A 39 -20.98 9.21 12.06
C ARG A 39 -21.05 7.90 11.27
N SER A 40 -21.92 7.81 10.25
CA SER A 40 -21.97 6.68 9.30
C SER A 40 -20.77 6.68 8.35
N PHE A 41 -20.38 7.85 7.82
CA PHE A 41 -19.16 7.99 7.01
C PHE A 41 -17.87 7.99 7.86
N SER A 42 -17.96 8.33 9.14
CA SER A 42 -16.87 8.35 10.12
C SER A 42 -16.88 7.14 11.06
N THR A 43 -17.64 6.08 10.72
CA THR A 43 -17.25 4.73 11.13
C THR A 43 -16.02 4.41 10.32
N THR A 44 -14.88 4.75 10.90
CA THR A 44 -13.62 4.25 10.42
C THR A 44 -13.76 2.73 10.37
N GLY A 45 -13.68 2.15 9.18
CA GLY A 45 -13.58 0.71 8.93
C GLY A 45 -12.27 0.13 9.48
N ASN A 46 -11.87 0.54 10.68
CA ASN A 46 -10.63 0.20 11.37
C ASN A 46 -10.53 -1.29 11.74
N ASN A 47 -11.58 -2.09 11.50
CA ASN A 47 -11.57 -3.52 11.71
C ASN A 47 -11.50 -4.33 10.40
N PHE A 48 -11.48 -3.68 9.22
CA PHE A 48 -11.58 -4.41 7.95
C PHE A 48 -10.25 -5.03 7.50
N VAL A 49 -9.10 -4.47 7.89
CA VAL A 49 -7.78 -5.00 7.55
C VAL A 49 -7.04 -5.38 8.83
N LYS A 50 -7.00 -6.69 9.14
CA LYS A 50 -6.18 -7.21 10.24
C LYS A 50 -4.71 -6.98 9.93
N ASN A 51 -3.92 -6.59 10.93
CA ASN A 51 -2.48 -6.44 10.79
C ASN A 51 -1.82 -7.77 10.37
N LYS A 52 -1.24 -7.81 9.17
CA LYS A 52 -0.52 -8.97 8.61
C LYS A 52 1.00 -8.87 8.71
N VAL A 53 1.54 -7.77 9.24
CA VAL A 53 2.98 -7.58 9.43
C VAL A 53 3.66 -8.76 10.14
N PRO A 54 3.13 -9.32 11.26
CA PRO A 54 3.80 -10.45 11.91
C PRO A 54 3.79 -11.73 11.06
N GLN A 55 2.85 -11.88 10.12
CA GLN A 55 2.82 -13.04 9.21
C GLN A 55 3.89 -12.89 8.13
N ASN A 56 3.97 -11.70 7.53
CA ASN A 56 4.96 -11.39 6.51
C ASN A 56 6.39 -11.43 7.09
N GLN A 57 6.59 -10.88 8.29
CA GLN A 57 7.89 -10.92 8.98
C GLN A 57 8.38 -12.36 9.18
N LYS A 58 7.50 -13.31 9.52
CA LYS A 58 7.88 -14.72 9.63
C LYS A 58 8.39 -15.29 8.30
N ILE A 59 7.68 -15.02 7.20
CA ILE A 59 8.05 -15.50 5.86
C ILE A 59 9.40 -14.90 5.43
N PHE A 60 9.60 -13.59 5.63
CA PHE A 60 10.85 -12.92 5.25
C PHE A 60 12.01 -13.17 6.19
N GLN A 61 11.78 -13.65 7.41
CA GLN A 61 12.83 -13.98 8.39
C GLN A 61 13.12 -15.49 8.47
N GLU A 62 12.37 -16.33 7.75
CA GLU A 62 12.66 -17.77 7.67
C GLU A 62 14.07 -17.99 7.09
N ASP A 63 14.88 -18.81 7.77
CA ASP A 63 16.31 -19.01 7.46
C ASP A 63 16.50 -20.06 6.37
N ASN A 64 15.97 -19.76 5.18
CA ASN A 64 15.98 -20.68 4.03
C ASN A 64 17.18 -20.45 3.09
N GLY A 65 18.04 -19.47 3.37
CA GLY A 65 19.13 -19.06 2.46
C GLY A 65 18.69 -18.48 1.10
N ILE A 66 17.38 -18.30 0.87
CA ILE A 66 16.79 -17.79 -0.39
C ILE A 66 16.97 -16.27 -0.47
N PRO A 67 17.35 -15.70 -1.64
CA PRO A 67 17.52 -14.27 -1.81
C PRO A 67 16.18 -13.51 -1.69
N VAL A 68 16.24 -12.27 -1.19
CA VAL A 68 15.04 -11.46 -0.85
C VAL A 68 14.08 -11.22 -2.02
N HIS A 69 14.58 -11.13 -3.26
CA HIS A 69 13.77 -10.88 -4.46
C HIS A 69 12.97 -12.12 -4.94
N ILE A 70 13.18 -13.28 -4.34
CA ILE A 70 12.41 -14.53 -4.61
C ILE A 70 11.64 -14.97 -3.35
N LYS A 71 11.85 -14.28 -2.21
CA LYS A 71 11.38 -14.73 -0.90
C LYS A 71 9.86 -14.63 -0.72
N GLY A 72 9.15 -13.88 -1.57
CA GLY A 72 7.69 -13.84 -1.62
C GLY A 72 7.05 -15.03 -2.35
N GLY A 73 7.85 -15.94 -2.92
CA GLY A 73 7.41 -17.24 -3.43
C GLY A 73 7.31 -17.35 -4.96
N THR A 74 6.43 -18.21 -5.45
CA THR A 74 6.34 -18.57 -6.87
C THR A 74 6.00 -17.40 -7.80
N VAL A 75 5.22 -16.43 -7.32
CA VAL A 75 4.85 -15.23 -8.09
C VAL A 75 6.10 -14.39 -8.40
N ASP A 76 7.00 -14.23 -7.43
CA ASP A 76 8.25 -13.48 -7.61
C ASP A 76 9.16 -14.13 -8.66
N VAL A 77 9.25 -15.47 -8.65
CA VAL A 77 10.02 -16.23 -9.65
C VAL A 77 9.44 -16.05 -11.05
N LEU A 78 8.12 -16.16 -11.19
CA LEU A 78 7.45 -15.99 -12.47
C LEU A 78 7.64 -14.57 -13.00
N LEU A 79 7.45 -13.57 -12.13
CA LEU A 79 7.62 -12.17 -12.47
C LEU A 79 9.07 -11.88 -12.92
N TYR A 80 10.06 -12.38 -12.18
CA TYR A 80 11.47 -12.25 -12.55
C TYR A 80 11.76 -12.84 -13.94
N ARG A 81 11.31 -14.07 -14.20
CA ARG A 81 11.50 -14.74 -15.49
C ARG A 81 10.83 -13.97 -16.63
N PHE A 82 9.62 -13.47 -16.39
CA PHE A 82 8.88 -12.70 -17.37
C PHE A 82 9.58 -11.38 -17.70
N THR A 83 10.02 -10.62 -16.68
CA THR A 83 10.77 -9.38 -16.85
C THR A 83 12.08 -9.61 -17.60
N MET A 84 12.82 -10.67 -17.26
CA MET A 84 14.05 -11.02 -17.97
C MET A 84 13.79 -11.39 -19.43
N ALA A 85 12.77 -12.20 -19.70
CA ALA A 85 12.42 -12.59 -21.06
C ALA A 85 12.07 -11.36 -21.93
N ILE A 86 11.24 -10.46 -21.43
CA ILE A 86 10.87 -9.24 -22.15
C ILE A 86 12.09 -8.33 -22.36
N THR A 87 12.94 -8.17 -21.35
CA THR A 87 14.12 -7.30 -21.46
C THR A 87 15.12 -7.82 -22.49
N VAL A 88 15.39 -9.13 -22.50
CA VAL A 88 16.27 -9.76 -23.48
C VAL A 88 15.67 -9.67 -24.88
N ALA A 89 14.37 -9.98 -25.03
CA ALA A 89 13.67 -9.88 -26.30
C ALA A 89 13.65 -8.44 -26.84
N GLY A 90 13.33 -7.47 -25.99
CA GLY A 90 13.31 -6.05 -26.32
C GLY A 90 14.68 -5.56 -26.76
N THR A 91 15.74 -5.92 -26.01
CA THR A 91 17.12 -5.57 -26.37
C THR A 91 17.51 -6.17 -27.73
N GLY A 92 17.21 -7.46 -27.96
CA GLY A 92 17.48 -8.12 -29.23
C GLY A 92 16.73 -7.46 -30.40
N PHE A 93 15.46 -7.09 -30.18
CA PHE A 93 14.66 -6.39 -31.18
C PHE A 93 15.21 -5.00 -31.50
N SER A 94 15.59 -4.23 -30.47
CA SER A 94 16.22 -2.92 -30.66
C SER A 94 17.54 -3.03 -31.44
N LEU A 95 18.38 -4.02 -31.13
CA LEU A 95 19.62 -4.27 -31.87
C LEU A 95 19.37 -4.67 -33.32
N TYR A 96 18.38 -5.53 -33.58
CA TYR A 96 17.99 -5.92 -34.95
C TYR A 96 17.62 -4.70 -35.80
N TRP A 97 16.77 -3.82 -35.27
CA TRP A 97 16.38 -2.59 -35.97
C TRP A 97 17.53 -1.60 -36.12
N LEU A 98 18.37 -1.46 -35.10
CA LEU A 98 19.56 -0.61 -35.15
C LEU A 98 20.50 -1.07 -36.28
N LEU A 99 20.74 -2.38 -36.40
CA LEU A 99 21.59 -2.94 -37.45
C LEU A 99 21.02 -2.68 -38.83
N ILE A 100 19.72 -2.91 -39.04
CA ILE A 100 19.05 -2.62 -40.31
C ILE A 100 19.11 -1.12 -40.64
N ALA A 101 18.96 -0.26 -39.65
CA ALA A 101 19.06 1.19 -39.83
C ALA A 101 20.50 1.64 -40.15
N SER A 102 21.51 0.92 -39.64
CA SER A 102 22.93 1.25 -39.86
C SER A 102 23.45 0.85 -41.25
N LEU A 103 22.77 -0.06 -41.94
CA LEU A 103 23.15 -0.51 -43.28
C LEU A 103 22.50 0.36 -44.35
N PRO A 104 23.24 0.75 -45.41
CA PRO A 104 22.67 1.54 -46.50
C PRO A 104 21.61 0.73 -47.24
N LYS A 105 20.41 1.29 -47.35
CA LYS A 105 19.37 0.72 -48.21
C LYS A 105 19.65 1.10 -49.65
N LYS A 106 19.71 0.09 -50.52
CA LYS A 106 19.83 0.31 -51.95
C LYS A 106 18.51 0.89 -52.46
N ASN A 107 18.59 2.07 -53.09
CA ASN A 107 17.49 2.68 -53.84
C ASN A 107 17.35 2.02 -55.21
#